data_AF-A0A0D3BHF4-F1
#
_entry.id   AF-A0A0D3BHF4-F1
#
_cell.length_a   1.000
_cell.length_b   1.000
_cell.length_c   1.000
_cell.angle_alpha   90.00
_cell.angle_beta   90.00
_cell.angle_gamma   90.00
#
_symmetry.space_group_name_H-M   'P 1'
#
loop_
_entity.id
_entity.type
_entity.pdbx_description
1 polymer ?
#
loop_
_entity_poly.entity_id
_entity_poly.type
_entity_poly.pdbx_seq_one_letter_code
_entity_poly.pdbx_strand_id
1 'polypeptide(L)'
;MAYYLTDGIYPRWATFIQSIPLPQHPKAVLFAQHQEAARKDVERAFGVLQARFAIVKNPAMFWDKVKIGKIMRACILIHNMIVENERDGNTQFNVSEFQQGEDNGSAQVDLDISHEMHTNIANMMDVRTRIRDGPMHHQLKADLVEHIWRKFRSDEDID
;
A
#
# COMPACT_ATOMS: atom_id res chain seq x y z
N MET A 1 14.64 -1.87 0.27
CA MET A 1 13.89 -1.93 -1.00
C MET A 1 12.42 -1.77 -0.67
N ALA A 2 11.71 -0.83 -1.30
CA ALA A 2 10.26 -0.73 -1.16
C ALA A 2 9.58 -1.81 -2.02
N TYR A 3 8.44 -2.34 -1.56
CA TYR A 3 7.66 -3.34 -2.27
C TYR A 3 6.18 -2.92 -2.33
N TYR A 4 5.46 -3.45 -3.31
CA TYR A 4 4.03 -3.22 -3.52
C TYR A 4 3.25 -4.50 -3.26
N LEU A 5 2.10 -4.34 -2.61
CA LEU A 5 1.11 -5.41 -2.45
C LEU A 5 0.33 -5.57 -3.76
N THR A 6 0.30 -6.79 -4.28
CA THR A 6 -0.35 -7.10 -5.56
C THR A 6 -1.21 -8.35 -5.43
N ASP A 7 -2.20 -8.48 -6.29
CA ASP A 7 -2.98 -9.71 -6.46
C ASP A 7 -2.30 -10.67 -7.46
N GLY A 8 -2.97 -11.78 -7.75
CA GLY A 8 -2.43 -12.85 -8.60
C GLY A 8 -2.31 -12.53 -10.09
N ILE A 9 -2.80 -11.37 -10.57
CA ILE A 9 -2.70 -11.00 -11.99
C ILE A 9 -1.37 -10.31 -12.34
N TYR A 10 -0.59 -9.90 -11.34
CA TYR A 10 0.72 -9.31 -11.55
C TYR A 10 1.82 -10.39 -11.72
N PRO A 11 2.93 -10.08 -12.41
CA PRO A 11 4.07 -10.98 -12.49
C PRO A 11 4.83 -11.05 -11.16
N ARG A 12 5.55 -12.16 -10.95
CA ARG A 12 6.42 -12.38 -9.79
C ARG A 12 7.75 -11.61 -9.92
N TRP A 13 7.67 -10.30 -9.74
CA TRP A 13 8.83 -9.39 -9.75
C TRP A 13 9.28 -9.08 -8.33
N ALA A 14 10.54 -8.70 -8.15
CA ALA A 14 11.10 -8.46 -6.83
C ALA A 14 10.41 -7.31 -6.08
N THR A 15 9.75 -6.40 -6.79
CA THR A 15 8.98 -5.29 -6.21
C THR A 15 7.51 -5.62 -5.97
N PHE A 16 6.99 -6.73 -6.51
CA PHE A 16 5.57 -7.11 -6.41
C PHE A 16 5.43 -8.32 -5.52
N ILE A 17 4.78 -8.14 -4.36
CA ILE A 17 4.56 -9.22 -3.40
C ILE A 17 3.08 -9.57 -3.44
N GLN A 18 2.83 -10.84 -3.78
CA GLN A 18 1.50 -11.42 -3.89
C GLN A 18 1.17 -12.25 -2.65
N SER A 19 -0.13 -12.36 -2.35
CA SER A 19 -0.63 -13.32 -1.36
C SER A 19 -0.21 -14.75 -1.70
N ILE A 20 -0.29 -15.63 -0.71
CA ILE A 20 -0.06 -17.06 -0.88
C ILE A 20 -1.42 -17.69 -1.22
N PRO A 21 -1.64 -18.19 -2.45
CA PRO A 21 -2.89 -18.86 -2.77
C PRO A 21 -2.97 -20.19 -2.01
N LEU A 22 -4.13 -20.47 -1.42
CA LEU A 22 -4.40 -21.69 -0.64
C LEU A 22 -3.30 -21.99 0.41
N PRO A 23 -3.11 -21.11 1.41
CA PRO A 23 -2.06 -21.29 2.42
C PRO A 23 -2.31 -22.57 3.24
N GLN A 24 -1.32 -23.46 3.28
CA GLN A 24 -1.42 -24.78 3.95
C GLN A 24 -0.81 -24.80 5.35
N HIS A 25 0.12 -23.89 5.66
CA HIS A 25 0.85 -23.86 6.93
C HIS A 25 0.49 -22.61 7.73
N PRO A 26 0.54 -22.64 9.08
CA PRO A 26 0.14 -21.51 9.92
C PRO A 26 0.81 -20.19 9.56
N LYS A 27 2.13 -20.21 9.29
CA LYS A 27 2.88 -19.02 8.84
C LYS A 27 2.33 -18.43 7.54
N ALA A 28 2.00 -19.29 6.58
CA ALA A 28 1.48 -18.87 5.29
C ALA A 28 0.04 -18.33 5.41
N VAL A 29 -0.76 -18.89 6.32
CA VAL A 29 -2.13 -18.43 6.61
C VAL A 29 -2.07 -17.02 7.22
N LEU A 30 -1.27 -16.83 8.27
CA LEU A 30 -1.13 -15.53 8.93
C LEU A 30 -0.63 -14.45 7.96
N PHE A 31 0.37 -14.80 7.13
CA PHE A 31 0.88 -13.93 6.08
C PHE A 31 -0.20 -13.53 5.08
N ALA A 32 -0.94 -14.50 4.52
CA ALA A 32 -2.00 -14.25 3.56
C ALA A 32 -3.11 -13.37 4.15
N GLN A 33 -3.54 -13.64 5.38
CA GLN A 33 -4.57 -12.85 6.08
C GLN A 33 -4.17 -11.39 6.24
N HIS A 34 -2.98 -11.12 6.79
CA HIS A 34 -2.50 -9.76 7.01
C HIS A 34 -2.30 -9.01 5.68
N GLN A 35 -1.73 -9.70 4.69
CA GLN A 35 -1.50 -9.10 3.39
C GLN A 35 -2.81 -8.77 2.66
N GLU A 36 -3.77 -9.68 2.68
CA GLU A 36 -5.07 -9.49 2.04
C GLU A 36 -5.94 -8.46 2.76
N ALA A 37 -5.88 -8.39 4.09
CA ALA A 37 -6.55 -7.35 4.88
C ALA A 37 -6.03 -5.95 4.49
N ALA A 38 -4.71 -5.75 4.55
CA ALA A 38 -4.09 -4.48 4.17
C ALA A 38 -4.42 -4.10 2.71
N ARG A 39 -4.37 -5.07 1.79
CA ARG A 39 -4.76 -4.84 0.38
C ARG A 39 -6.23 -4.43 0.26
N LYS A 40 -7.13 -5.12 0.96
CA LYS A 40 -8.58 -4.83 0.93
C LYS A 40 -8.89 -3.43 1.45
N ASP A 41 -8.21 -2.97 2.50
CA ASP A 41 -8.39 -1.62 3.04
C ASP A 41 -7.95 -0.55 2.04
N VAL A 42 -6.79 -0.76 1.40
CA VAL A 42 -6.29 0.13 0.34
C VAL A 42 -7.27 0.15 -0.84
N GLU A 43 -7.71 -1.00 -1.32
CA GLU A 43 -8.66 -1.09 -2.43
C GLU A 43 -10.01 -0.44 -2.11
N ARG A 44 -10.51 -0.64 -0.89
CA ARG A 44 -11.74 0.00 -0.41
C ARG A 44 -11.60 1.51 -0.38
N ALA A 45 -10.51 2.03 0.19
CA ALA A 45 -10.24 3.46 0.26
C ALA A 45 -10.13 4.08 -1.15
N PHE A 46 -9.40 3.44 -2.05
CA PHE A 46 -9.30 3.88 -3.44
C PHE A 46 -10.64 3.80 -4.18
N GLY A 47 -11.45 2.77 -3.94
CA GLY A 47 -12.80 2.66 -4.49
C GLY A 47 -13.71 3.83 -4.06
N VAL A 48 -13.67 4.20 -2.78
CA VAL A 48 -14.40 5.38 -2.26
C VAL A 48 -13.91 6.67 -2.91
N LEU A 49 -12.59 6.87 -2.98
CA LEU A 49 -12.00 8.07 -3.59
C LEU A 49 -12.32 8.15 -5.09
N GLN A 50 -12.27 7.04 -5.82
CA GLN A 50 -12.65 7.00 -7.24
C GLN A 50 -14.13 7.28 -7.47
N ALA A 51 -15.00 6.78 -6.60
CA ALA A 51 -16.44 7.05 -6.67
C ALA A 51 -16.76 8.53 -6.43
N ARG A 52 -16.08 9.16 -5.47
CA ARG A 52 -16.28 10.58 -5.11
C ARG A 52 -15.56 11.56 -6.05
N PHE A 53 -14.36 11.23 -6.50
CA PHE A 53 -13.51 12.12 -7.29
C PHE A 53 -13.18 11.51 -8.65
N ALA A 54 -13.85 11.97 -9.71
CA ALA A 54 -13.64 11.48 -11.07
C ALA A 54 -12.17 11.62 -11.55
N ILE A 55 -11.43 12.62 -11.03
CA ILE A 55 -10.02 12.84 -11.35
C ILE A 55 -9.12 11.67 -10.89
N VAL A 56 -9.52 10.90 -9.88
CA VAL A 56 -8.78 9.74 -9.36
C VAL A 56 -8.97 8.50 -10.25
N LYS A 57 -9.99 8.47 -11.12
CA LYS A 57 -10.20 7.37 -12.07
C LYS A 57 -9.18 7.38 -13.21
N ASN A 58 -8.73 8.57 -13.63
CA ASN A 58 -7.81 8.74 -14.76
C ASN A 58 -6.60 9.62 -14.40
N PRO A 59 -5.77 9.24 -13.40
CA PRO A 59 -4.61 10.02 -13.00
C PRO A 59 -3.55 10.09 -14.12
N ALA A 60 -3.56 9.12 -15.05
CA ALA A 60 -2.64 9.00 -16.18
C ALA A 60 -2.81 10.08 -17.27
N MET A 61 -3.83 10.96 -17.19
CA MET A 61 -3.84 12.16 -18.06
C MET A 61 -2.65 13.08 -17.76
N PHE A 62 -2.06 12.98 -16.58
CA PHE A 62 -0.83 13.67 -16.22
C PHE A 62 0.30 12.64 -16.09
N TRP A 63 1.26 12.62 -17.02
CA TRP A 63 2.50 11.84 -16.89
C TRP A 63 3.49 12.46 -15.89
N ASP A 64 2.98 13.08 -14.82
CA ASP A 64 3.75 13.84 -13.84
C ASP A 64 3.42 13.33 -12.44
N LYS A 65 4.37 12.58 -11.86
CA LYS A 65 4.22 11.95 -10.54
C LYS A 65 3.99 12.96 -9.43
N VAL A 66 4.59 14.15 -9.52
CA VAL A 66 4.45 15.19 -8.50
C VAL A 66 3.03 15.75 -8.53
N LYS A 67 2.50 16.00 -9.74
CA LYS A 67 1.10 16.45 -9.90
C LYS A 67 0.11 15.39 -9.44
N ILE A 68 0.28 14.12 -9.83
CA ILE A 68 -0.57 13.03 -9.36
C ILE A 68 -0.55 12.96 -7.83
N GLY A 69 0.63 13.04 -7.20
CA GLY A 69 0.76 13.02 -5.75
C GLY A 69 0.05 14.18 -5.07
N LYS A 70 0.10 15.39 -5.64
CA LYS A 70 -0.63 16.56 -5.13
C LYS A 70 -2.15 16.38 -5.24
N ILE A 71 -2.64 15.86 -6.37
CA ILE A 71 -4.06 15.57 -6.59
C ILE A 71 -4.55 14.54 -5.56
N MET A 72 -3.81 13.44 -5.38
CA MET A 72 -4.17 12.39 -4.41
C MET A 72 -4.26 12.94 -2.98
N ARG A 73 -3.27 13.74 -2.55
CA ARG A 73 -3.30 14.38 -1.23
C ARG A 73 -4.49 15.31 -1.07
N ALA A 74 -4.78 16.13 -2.08
CA ALA A 74 -5.94 17.02 -2.06
C ALA A 74 -7.25 16.23 -1.95
N CYS A 75 -7.42 15.14 -2.70
CA CYS A 75 -8.58 14.27 -2.60
C CYS A 75 -8.74 13.63 -1.21
N ILE A 76 -7.65 13.20 -0.58
CA ILE A 76 -7.67 12.64 0.78
C ILE A 76 -8.06 13.71 1.80
N LEU A 77 -7.46 14.91 1.73
CA LEU A 77 -7.78 16.02 2.63
C LEU A 77 -9.25 16.44 2.50
N ILE A 78 -9.73 16.64 1.27
CA ILE A 78 -11.12 17.01 1.02
C ILE A 78 -12.07 15.89 1.45
N HIS A 79 -11.71 14.62 1.25
CA HIS A 79 -12.50 13.49 1.73
C HIS A 79 -12.66 13.53 3.25
N ASN A 80 -11.56 13.70 3.97
CA ASN A 80 -11.56 13.77 5.43
C ASN A 80 -12.36 14.97 5.92
N MET A 81 -12.20 16.15 5.30
CA MET A 81 -12.98 17.35 5.64
C MET A 81 -14.49 17.13 5.44
N ILE A 82 -14.90 16.46 4.36
CA ILE A 82 -16.32 16.13 4.12
C ILE A 82 -16.83 15.18 5.19
N VAL A 83 -16.07 14.12 5.51
CA VAL A 83 -16.45 13.14 6.53
C VAL A 83 -16.57 13.80 7.91
N GLU A 84 -15.65 14.68 8.28
CA GLU A 84 -15.70 15.45 9.53
C GLU A 84 -16.92 16.37 9.56
N ASN A 85 -17.18 17.14 8.50
CA ASN A 85 -18.36 18.01 8.43
C ASN A 85 -19.69 17.23 8.48
N GLU A 86 -19.76 16.07 7.84
CA GLU A 86 -20.92 15.17 7.92
C GLU A 86 -21.06 14.54 9.32
N ARG A 87 -19.95 14.31 10.03
CA ARG A 87 -19.89 13.77 11.40
C ARG A 87 -20.40 14.77 12.44
N ASP A 88 -20.08 16.05 12.29
CA ASP A 88 -20.54 17.12 13.18
C ASP A 88 -22.05 17.40 13.04
N GLY A 89 -22.66 17.02 11.92
CA GLY A 89 -24.12 17.06 11.72
C GLY A 89 -24.88 15.88 12.34
N ASN A 90 -24.19 14.78 12.68
CA ASN A 90 -24.78 13.53 13.17
C ASN A 90 -24.14 13.10 14.51
N THR A 91 -24.52 13.75 15.60
CA THR A 91 -24.27 13.28 16.97
C THR A 91 -24.92 11.92 17.22
N GLN A 92 -24.15 10.82 17.09
CA GLN A 92 -24.19 9.58 17.89
C GLN A 92 -23.52 8.44 17.13
N PHE A 93 -22.20 8.25 17.22
CA PHE A 93 -21.57 6.91 17.16
C PHE A 93 -20.23 6.94 17.92
N ASN A 94 -19.95 5.88 18.67
CA ASN A 94 -18.87 5.76 19.66
C ASN A 94 -17.48 6.05 19.06
N VAL A 95 -16.79 7.02 19.67
CA VAL A 95 -15.52 7.61 19.24
C VAL A 95 -14.31 6.68 19.44
N SER A 96 -14.49 5.56 20.15
CA SER A 96 -13.39 4.66 20.57
C SER A 96 -12.70 3.89 19.43
N GLU A 97 -13.32 3.67 18.27
CA GLU A 97 -12.75 2.81 17.22
C GLU A 97 -11.79 3.57 16.27
N PHE A 98 -11.84 4.90 16.27
CA PHE A 98 -11.10 5.76 15.33
C PHE A 98 -10.11 6.71 16.01
N GLN A 99 -9.85 6.53 17.31
CA GLN A 99 -8.77 7.25 17.98
C GLN A 99 -7.43 6.72 17.45
N GLN A 100 -6.90 7.42 16.45
CA GLN A 100 -5.51 7.33 16.05
C GLN A 100 -4.67 7.72 17.27
N GLY A 101 -3.92 6.78 17.83
CA GLY A 101 -2.97 7.05 18.89
C GLY A 101 -2.06 8.21 18.45
N GLU A 102 -1.83 9.15 19.37
CA GLU A 102 -0.97 10.31 19.18
C GLU A 102 0.44 9.86 18.83
N ASP A 103 0.71 9.65 17.55
CA ASP A 103 2.07 9.53 17.04
C ASP A 103 2.38 10.83 16.30
N ASN A 104 3.27 11.62 16.89
CA ASN A 104 3.81 12.88 16.36
C ASN A 104 4.73 12.63 15.15
N GLY A 105 4.34 11.71 14.26
CA GLY A 105 4.98 11.48 12.99
C GLY A 105 4.50 12.51 11.99
N SER A 106 5.23 13.62 11.84
CA SER A 106 5.06 14.48 10.67
C SER A 106 5.06 13.59 9.43
N ALA A 107 4.00 13.61 8.63
CA ALA A 107 3.91 12.89 7.37
C ALA A 107 4.81 13.56 6.31
N GLN A 108 6.11 13.62 6.60
CA GLN A 108 7.13 14.02 5.66
C GLN A 108 7.37 12.80 4.77
N VAL A 109 6.60 12.73 3.70
CA VAL A 109 6.83 11.75 2.64
C VAL A 109 8.09 12.22 1.91
N ASP A 110 9.23 11.66 2.28
CA ASP A 110 10.49 11.88 1.58
C ASP A 110 10.33 11.32 0.17
N LEU A 111 10.14 12.25 -0.78
CA LEU A 111 9.86 11.95 -2.18
C LEU A 111 11.14 12.07 -3.00
N ASP A 112 12.28 11.65 -2.45
CA ASP A 112 13.54 11.60 -3.20
C ASP A 112 13.57 10.34 -4.08
N ILE A 113 12.75 10.33 -5.12
CA ILE A 113 12.91 9.41 -6.24
C ILE A 113 13.26 10.27 -7.45
N SER A 114 14.57 10.43 -7.65
CA SER A 114 15.23 11.26 -8.66
C SER A 114 14.45 11.36 -9.98
N HIS A 115 14.20 12.61 -10.35
CA HIS A 115 13.65 13.04 -11.63
C HIS A 115 14.81 13.23 -12.61
N GLU A 116 15.39 12.14 -13.12
CA GLU A 116 16.28 12.23 -14.28
C GLU A 116 15.90 11.17 -15.32
N MET A 117 15.01 11.59 -16.22
CA MET A 117 14.69 10.85 -17.44
C MET A 117 15.80 11.06 -18.48
N HIS A 118 17.00 10.56 -18.19
CA HIS A 118 18.05 10.31 -19.18
C HIS A 118 18.58 8.89 -19.02
N THR A 119 17.75 7.91 -19.38
CA THR A 119 18.14 6.49 -19.30
C THR A 119 18.78 6.04 -20.61
N ASN A 120 20.11 5.96 -20.62
CA ASN A 120 20.85 5.14 -21.60
C ASN A 120 20.24 3.72 -21.56
N ILE A 121 19.99 3.14 -22.75
CA ILE A 121 19.36 1.82 -22.95
C ILE A 121 19.99 0.75 -22.03
N ALA A 122 21.30 0.80 -21.79
CA ALA A 122 22.01 -0.10 -20.89
C ALA A 122 21.54 -0.01 -19.42
N ASN A 123 21.35 1.21 -18.91
CA ASN A 123 20.83 1.45 -17.55
C ASN A 123 19.37 0.99 -17.42
N MET A 124 18.58 1.14 -18.49
CA MET A 124 17.21 0.63 -18.54
C MET A 124 17.15 -0.90 -18.50
N MET A 125 18.07 -1.58 -19.18
CA MET A 125 18.18 -3.04 -19.16
C MET A 125 18.60 -3.57 -17.78
N ASP A 126 19.58 -2.94 -17.12
CA ASP A 126 20.04 -3.35 -15.77
C ASP A 126 18.98 -3.13 -14.68
N VAL A 127 18.23 -2.02 -14.76
CA VAL A 127 17.08 -1.80 -13.86
C VAL A 127 15.99 -2.86 -14.10
N ARG A 128 15.77 -3.23 -15.37
CA ARG A 128 14.73 -4.20 -15.74
C ARG A 128 15.10 -5.64 -15.36
N THR A 129 16.39 -6.01 -15.38
CA THR A 129 16.86 -7.30 -14.87
C THR A 129 16.71 -7.38 -13.36
N ARG A 130 17.08 -6.32 -12.61
CA ARG A 130 16.89 -6.25 -11.14
C ARG A 130 15.43 -6.33 -10.71
N ILE A 131 14.53 -5.63 -11.39
CA ILE A 131 13.09 -5.68 -11.05
C ILE A 131 12.51 -7.07 -11.31
N ARG A 132 12.98 -7.76 -12.36
CA ARG A 132 12.53 -9.10 -12.76
C ARG A 132 13.28 -10.23 -12.08
N ASP A 133 14.10 -9.94 -11.08
CA ASP A 133 14.89 -10.92 -10.35
C ASP A 133 13.96 -11.83 -9.54
N GLY A 134 13.70 -13.01 -10.10
CA GLY A 134 12.87 -14.05 -9.50
C GLY A 134 13.44 -14.59 -8.18
N PRO A 135 14.73 -14.93 -8.10
CA PRO A 135 15.38 -15.26 -6.82
C PRO A 135 15.16 -14.20 -5.74
N MET A 136 15.39 -12.92 -6.05
CA MET A 136 15.18 -11.83 -5.09
C MET A 136 13.72 -11.72 -4.66
N HIS A 137 12.76 -11.92 -5.57
CA HIS A 137 11.34 -11.99 -5.23
C HIS A 137 11.03 -13.09 -4.21
N HIS A 138 11.54 -14.31 -4.43
CA HIS A 138 11.27 -15.44 -3.52
C HIS A 138 11.92 -15.21 -2.15
N GLN A 139 13.14 -14.67 -2.12
CA GLN A 139 13.83 -14.34 -0.87
C GLN A 139 13.06 -13.28 -0.08
N LEU A 140 12.70 -12.16 -0.71
CA LEU A 140 11.91 -11.11 -0.07
C LEU A 140 10.57 -11.64 0.45
N LYS A 141 9.89 -12.50 -0.32
CA LYS A 141 8.63 -13.10 0.11
C LYS A 141 8.82 -13.99 1.33
N ALA A 142 9.86 -14.83 1.37
CA ALA A 142 10.16 -15.66 2.52
C ALA A 142 10.50 -14.83 3.77
N ASP A 143 11.31 -13.78 3.60
CA ASP A 143 11.68 -12.86 4.69
C ASP A 143 10.44 -12.14 5.25
N LEU A 144 9.52 -11.72 4.39
CA LEU A 144 8.27 -11.08 4.81
C LEU A 144 7.33 -12.05 5.55
N VAL A 145 7.26 -13.32 5.11
CA VAL A 145 6.50 -14.36 5.82
C VAL A 145 7.05 -14.55 7.24
N GLU A 146 8.37 -14.65 7.39
CA GLU A 146 9.00 -14.77 8.70
C GLU A 146 8.86 -13.50 9.54
N HIS A 147 8.94 -12.33 8.92
CA HIS A 147 8.75 -11.05 9.62
C HIS A 147 7.34 -10.92 10.19
N ILE A 148 6.30 -11.16 9.38
CA ILE A 148 4.90 -11.11 9.82
C ILE A 148 4.66 -12.17 10.90
N TRP A 149 5.19 -13.38 10.71
CA TRP A 149 5.10 -14.42 11.73
C TRP A 149 5.70 -14.00 13.07
N ARG A 150 6.92 -13.44 13.07
CA ARG A 150 7.56 -12.98 14.32
C ARG A 150 6.85 -11.80 14.96
N LYS A 151 6.23 -10.93 14.17
CA LYS A 151 5.59 -9.71 14.65
C LYS A 151 4.24 -9.98 15.30
N PHE A 152 3.42 -10.86 14.71
CA PHE A 152 2.02 -11.05 15.12
C PHE A 152 1.77 -12.34 15.91
N ARG A 153 2.72 -13.30 15.92
CA ARG A 153 2.59 -14.50 16.76
C ARG A 153 2.54 -14.19 18.27
N SER A 154 3.13 -13.08 18.71
CA SER A 154 3.11 -12.67 20.12
C SER A 154 1.74 -12.18 20.59
N ASP A 155 0.82 -11.86 19.68
CA ASP A 155 -0.52 -11.37 20.00
C ASP A 155 -1.57 -12.51 20.06
N GLU A 156 -1.26 -13.71 19.57
CA GLU A 156 -2.19 -14.87 19.56
C GLU A 156 -2.04 -15.80 20.80
N ASP A 157 -1.00 -15.60 21.63
CA ASP A 157 -0.76 -16.39 22.85
C ASP A 157 -1.33 -15.73 24.13
N ILE A 158 -2.18 -14.70 23.98
CA ILE A 158 -2.93 -14.06 25.07
C ILE A 158 -4.42 -14.12 24.74
N ASP A 159 -5.01 -15.31 24.91
CA ASP A 159 -6.43 -15.51 25.23
C ASP A 159 -6.67 -16.91 25.78
#